data_AF-A0AAP5I4P8-F1
#
_entry.id   AF-A0AAP5I4P8-F1
#
_cell.length_a   1.000
_cell.length_b   1.000
_cell.length_c   1.000
_cell.angle_alpha   90.00
_cell.angle_beta   90.00
_cell.angle_gamma   90.00
#
_symmetry.space_group_name_H-M   'P 1'
#
loop_
_entity.id
_entity.type
_entity.pdbx_description
1 polymer ?
#
loop_
_entity_poly.entity_id
_entity_poly.type
_entity_poly.pdbx_seq_one_letter_code
_entity_poly.pdbx_strand_id
1 'polypeptide(L)' 'MKSEERKIIWVLEELKSANLADKRRNQRFIKIVEDLSVQPNESIPLAGRDPAAVQAIYEFWANRRIKRQQFCDRIEPI' A
#
# COMPACT_ATOMS: atom_id res chain seq x y z
N MET A 1 -21.95 -1.26 -9.75
CA MET A 1 -20.56 -0.87 -9.42
C MET A 1 -20.00 -1.94 -8.52
N LYS A 2 -18.94 -2.64 -8.96
CA LYS A 2 -18.42 -3.80 -8.22
C LYS A 2 -17.75 -3.35 -6.92
N SER A 3 -17.80 -4.19 -5.88
CA SER A 3 -17.19 -3.89 -4.57
C SER A 3 -15.66 -3.72 -4.69
N GLU A 4 -15.01 -4.44 -5.60
CA GLU A 4 -13.58 -4.28 -5.86
C GLU A 4 -13.24 -2.91 -6.48
N GLU A 5 -14.08 -2.41 -7.40
CA GLU A 5 -13.88 -1.09 -8.05
C GLU A 5 -13.93 0.05 -7.01
N ARG A 6 -14.83 -0.05 -6.03
CA ARG A 6 -14.89 0.91 -4.91
C ARG A 6 -13.61 0.92 -4.08
N LYS A 7 -13.01 -0.25 -3.83
CA LYS A 7 -11.76 -0.35 -3.06
C LYS A 7 -10.58 0.27 -3.80
N ILE A 8 -10.44 -0.01 -5.10
CA ILE A 8 -9.38 0.59 -5.94
C ILE A 8 -9.50 2.11 -5.97
N ILE A 9 -10.72 2.63 -6.16
CA ILE A 9 -10.97 4.08 -6.16
C ILE A 9 -10.59 4.69 -4.80
N TRP A 10 -10.95 4.05 -3.69
CA TRP A 10 -10.59 4.51 -2.36
C TRP A 10 -9.06 4.53 -2.13
N VAL A 11 -8.34 3.47 -2.51
CA VAL A 11 -6.88 3.41 -2.37
C VAL A 11 -6.19 4.52 -3.16
N LEU A 12 -6.64 4.78 -4.38
CA LEU A 12 -6.06 5.85 -5.21
C LEU A 12 -6.30 7.25 -4.62
N GLU A 13 -7.51 7.50 -4.11
CA GLU A 13 -7.85 8.78 -3.49
C GLU A 13 -7.08 9.03 -2.19
N GLU A 14 -6.94 8.01 -1.34
CA GLU A 14 -6.20 8.10 -0.08
C GLU A 14 -4.71 8.35 -0.34
N LEU A 15 -4.14 7.59 -1.30
CA LEU A 15 -2.70 7.61 -1.57
C LEU A 15 -2.28 8.70 -2.56
N LYS A 16 -3.18 9.52 -3.11
CA LYS A 16 -2.85 10.57 -4.08
C LYS A 16 -1.81 11.58 -3.57
N SER A 17 -1.76 11.77 -2.26
CA SER A 17 -0.83 12.69 -1.58
C SER A 17 0.47 12.03 -1.14
N ALA A 18 0.58 10.70 -1.26
CA ALA A 18 1.79 9.98 -0.88
C ALA A 18 2.95 10.39 -1.78
N ASN A 19 4.02 10.92 -1.18
CA ASN A 19 5.22 11.34 -1.90
C ASN A 19 6.46 10.63 -1.35
N LEU A 20 6.74 9.44 -1.89
CA LEU A 20 7.93 8.64 -1.54
C LEU A 20 9.19 9.07 -2.29
N ALA A 21 9.19 10.30 -2.85
CA ALA A 21 10.25 10.91 -3.64
C ALA A 21 10.65 10.12 -4.91
N ASP A 22 9.92 9.05 -5.25
CA ASP A 22 10.15 8.20 -6.41
C ASP A 22 8.81 7.64 -6.92
N LYS A 23 8.50 7.90 -8.19
CA LYS A 23 7.25 7.47 -8.85
C LYS A 23 7.08 5.94 -8.80
N ARG A 24 8.16 5.16 -8.91
CA ARG A 24 8.11 3.69 -8.87
C ARG A 24 7.75 3.20 -7.47
N ARG A 25 8.18 3.91 -6.43
CA ARG A 25 7.81 3.59 -5.04
C ARG A 25 6.36 3.91 -4.77
N ASN A 26 5.85 5.04 -5.26
CA ASN A 26 4.44 5.37 -5.16
C ASN A 26 3.56 4.32 -5.86
N GLN A 27 3.93 3.90 -7.08
CA GLN A 27 3.21 2.84 -7.79
C GLN A 27 3.25 1.50 -7.04
N ARG A 28 4.41 1.13 -6.49
CA ARG A 28 4.53 -0.08 -5.67
C ARG A 28 3.66 0.02 -4.42
N PHE A 29 3.64 1.17 -3.76
CA PHE A 29 2.84 1.39 -2.57
C PHE A 29 1.34 1.23 -2.81
N ILE A 30 0.82 1.83 -3.88
CA ILE A 30 -0.57 1.64 -4.31
C ILE A 30 -0.87 0.16 -4.48
N LYS A 31 -0.01 -0.58 -5.19
CA LYS A 31 -0.20 -2.00 -5.46
C LYS A 31 -0.19 -2.86 -4.19
N ILE A 32 0.66 -2.52 -3.21
CA ILE A 32 0.69 -3.16 -1.89
C ILE A 32 -0.61 -2.90 -1.14
N VAL A 33 -1.06 -1.65 -1.08
CA VAL A 33 -2.29 -1.30 -0.34
C VAL A 33 -3.53 -1.89 -1.00
N GLU A 34 -3.59 -1.96 -2.34
CA GLU A 34 -4.63 -2.69 -3.06
C GLU A 34 -4.70 -4.15 -2.61
N ASP A 35 -3.56 -4.86 -2.62
CA ASP A 35 -3.49 -6.28 -2.25
C ASP A 35 -3.94 -6.50 -0.79
N LEU A 36 -3.45 -5.66 0.13
CA LEU A 36 -3.83 -5.73 1.55
C LEU A 36 -5.29 -5.33 1.80
N SER A 37 -5.85 -4.42 0.99
CA SER A 37 -7.25 -3.97 1.13
C SER A 37 -8.26 -5.05 0.72
N VAL A 38 -7.85 -6.05 -0.07
CA VAL A 38 -8.71 -7.19 -0.39
C VAL A 38 -8.96 -8.03 0.86
N GLN A 39 -7.91 -8.28 1.65
CA GLN A 39 -7.94 -9.13 2.84
C GLN A 39 -7.27 -8.43 4.05
N PRO A 40 -7.93 -7.42 4.65
CA PRO A 40 -7.30 -6.56 5.67
C PRO A 40 -6.95 -7.28 6.98
N ASN A 41 -7.58 -8.43 7.25
CA ASN A 41 -7.36 -9.21 8.46
C ASN A 41 -6.31 -10.32 8.29
N GLU A 42 -5.82 -10.51 7.07
CA GLU A 42 -4.86 -11.56 6.75
C GLU A 42 -3.43 -11.07 6.90
N SER A 43 -2.54 -12.01 7.18
CA SER A 43 -1.10 -11.72 7.23
C SER A 43 -0.55 -11.40 5.82
N ILE A 44 0.56 -10.68 5.73
CA ILE A 44 1.20 -10.33 4.44
C ILE A 44 1.43 -11.55 3.53
N PRO A 45 1.91 -12.71 4.02
CA PRO A 45 2.05 -13.91 3.18
C PRO A 45 0.72 -14.47 2.63
N LEU A 46 -0.40 -14.23 3.30
CA LEU A 46 -1.73 -14.71 2.92
C LEU A 46 -2.46 -13.70 2.01
N ALA A 47 -2.29 -12.41 2.27
CA ALA A 47 -2.86 -11.32 1.48
C ALA A 47 -2.08 -11.05 0.17
N GLY A 48 -0.81 -11.44 0.11
CA GLY A 48 0.02 -11.29 -1.09
C GLY A 48 -0.42 -12.23 -2.21
N ARG A 49 -0.47 -11.72 -3.45
CA ARG A 49 -0.90 -12.50 -4.63
C ARG A 49 0.03 -13.65 -4.98
N ASP A 50 1.33 -13.44 -4.82
CA ASP A 50 2.38 -14.40 -5.17
C ASP A 50 3.62 -14.19 -4.28
N PRO A 51 4.56 -15.15 -4.23
CA PRO A 51 5.76 -15.03 -3.40
C PRO A 51 6.64 -13.82 -3.73
N ALA A 52 6.69 -13.38 -4.99
CA ALA A 52 7.47 -12.21 -5.39
C ALA A 52 6.81 -10.92 -4.87
N ALA A 53 5.48 -10.85 -4.85
CA ALA A 53 4.73 -9.76 -4.25
C ALA A 53 4.95 -9.70 -2.73
N VAL A 54 4.91 -10.85 -2.04
CA VAL A 54 5.21 -10.96 -0.60
C VAL A 54 6.61 -10.44 -0.31
N GLN A 55 7.61 -10.90 -1.07
CA GLN A 55 8.98 -10.42 -0.92
C GLN A 55 9.10 -8.92 -1.20
N ALA A 56 8.45 -8.42 -2.25
CA ALA A 56 8.46 -7.01 -2.60
C ALA A 56 7.82 -6.12 -1.51
N ILE A 57 6.81 -6.63 -0.79
CA ILE A 57 6.20 -5.96 0.37
C ILE A 57 7.24 -5.83 1.49
N TYR A 58 7.92 -6.93 1.85
CA TYR A 58 8.95 -6.88 2.88
C TYR A 58 10.13 -5.98 2.50
N GLU A 59 10.63 -6.06 1.26
CA GLU A 59 11.69 -5.20 0.76
C GLU A 59 11.29 -3.72 0.74
N PHE A 60 10.01 -3.44 0.45
CA PHE A 60 9.47 -2.08 0.50
C PHE A 60 9.54 -1.53 1.93
N TRP A 61 9.05 -2.27 2.93
CA TRP A 61 9.08 -1.83 4.33
C TRP A 61 10.49 -1.82 4.93
N ALA A 62 11.39 -2.68 4.44
CA ALA A 62 12.81 -2.70 4.85
C ALA A 62 13.64 -1.55 4.21
N ASN A 63 13.09 -0.83 3.22
CA ASN A 63 13.81 0.22 2.52
C ASN A 63 14.01 1.46 3.41
N ARG A 64 15.26 1.72 3.82
CA ARG A 64 15.64 2.86 4.66
C ARG A 64 15.27 4.25 4.10
N ARG A 65 15.03 4.35 2.78
CA ARG A 65 14.60 5.60 2.13
C ARG A 65 13.12 5.89 2.33
N ILE A 66 12.36 4.90 2.80
CA ILE A 66 10.95 5.01 3.12
C ILE A 66 10.83 5.34 4.61
N LYS A 67 10.42 6.57 4.92
CA LYS A 67 10.25 7.03 6.29
C LYS A 67 8.77 7.04 6.66
N ARG A 68 8.44 6.62 7.88
CA ARG A 68 7.06 6.63 8.40
C ARG A 68 6.37 8.01 8.28
N GLN A 69 7.13 9.09 8.46
CA GLN A 69 6.63 10.46 8.31
C GLN A 69 5.97 10.69 6.94
N GLN A 70 6.44 10.04 5.87
CA GLN A 70 5.89 10.23 4.52
C GLN A 70 4.46 9.68 4.36
N PHE A 71 3.92 8.99 5.36
CA PHE A 71 2.59 8.38 5.35
C PHE A 71 1.68 8.90 6.47
N CYS A 72 2.23 9.22 7.65
CA CYS A 72 1.44 9.48 8.85
C CYS A 72 1.00 10.93 9.03
N ASP A 73 1.44 11.86 8.18
CA ASP A 73 1.16 13.31 8.35
C ASP A 73 -0.34 13.67 8.15
N ARG A 74 -1.18 12.71 7.72
CA ARG A 74 -2.63 12.91 7.49
C ARG A 74 -3.55 11.90 8.19
N ILE A 75 -3.04 10.91 8.92
CA ILE A 75 -3.92 9.96 9.62
C ILE A 75 -4.53 10.70 10.81
N GLU A 76 -5.73 11.25 10.65
CA GLU A 76 -6.50 11.77 11.78
C GLU A 76 -6.65 10.66 12.82
N PRO A 77 -6.42 10.94 14.11
CA PRO A 77 -6.58 9.95 15.16
C PRO A 77 -8.04 9.45 15.15
N ILE A 78 -8.19 8.13 15.01
CA ILE A 78 -9.46 7.40 15.12
C ILE A 78 -9.88 7.35 16.58
#